data_AF-A0A5C6M793-F1
#
_entry.id   AF-A0A5C6M793-F1
#
_cell.length_a   1.000
_cell.length_b   1.000
_cell.length_c   1.000
_cell.angle_alpha   90.00
_cell.angle_beta   90.00
_cell.angle_gamma   90.00
#
_symmetry.space_group_name_H-M   'P 1'
#
loop_
_entity.id
_entity.type
_entity.pdbx_description
1 polymer ?
#
loop_
_entity_poly.entity_id
_entity_poly.type
_entity_poly.pdbx_seq_one_letter_code
_entity_poly.pdbx_strand_id
1 'polypeptide(L)'
;MAANTEVCLYCLGKLGAPRVRGVQDRLKVVLGKWDFLGCERCASVRLSPFPDAKDLPSFYPEAYSFALTSKDNEKPSLRTRLEYYFFHQRQYRRQVNLILKGIGKRDGRGLKLLDFGCGEGLRLLELRRAGFDVAGADFQSSVVENIKRQWQIPAYQADLDTIHQHFAPASLDVIVAYHVMEHVLDVHGALKSCQKLLRPGGWLVVALPLCDGQQARWFKSRWVAFTEAPRHVSLPSQSGMLAAGKSCGFQRIQVVPDSTFGCAALVGLSLFPDGSVTGVAGRRRFFALASRLAAAAVTLLAAPWSWLENHALKSPSLGIVFLEKSS
;
A
#
# COMPACT_ATOMS: atom_id res chain seq x y z
N MET A 1 16.71 1.52 -19.95
CA MET A 1 17.23 0.13 -19.89
C MET A 1 16.02 -0.77 -19.77
N ALA A 2 15.84 -1.76 -20.66
CA ALA A 2 14.73 -2.71 -20.53
C ALA A 2 14.90 -3.45 -19.20
N ALA A 3 13.92 -3.34 -18.30
CA ALA A 3 13.94 -4.02 -17.01
C ALA A 3 14.11 -5.52 -17.28
N ASN A 4 15.16 -6.13 -16.70
CA ASN A 4 15.46 -7.53 -16.90
C ASN A 4 14.23 -8.36 -16.48
N THR A 5 13.47 -8.86 -17.45
CA THR A 5 12.11 -9.39 -17.26
C THR A 5 12.12 -10.78 -16.61
N GLU A 6 13.28 -11.28 -16.15
CA GLU A 6 13.43 -12.63 -15.59
C GLU A 6 13.86 -12.64 -14.11
N VAL A 7 14.03 -11.47 -13.48
CA VAL A 7 14.52 -11.38 -12.09
C VAL A 7 13.45 -10.92 -11.11
N CYS A 8 13.58 -11.37 -9.87
CA CYS A 8 12.77 -10.93 -8.75
C CYS A 8 13.07 -9.47 -8.39
N LEU A 9 12.04 -8.63 -8.28
CA LEU A 9 12.21 -7.20 -7.94
C LEU A 9 12.74 -6.94 -6.52
N TYR A 10 12.74 -7.95 -5.65
CA TYR A 10 13.14 -7.79 -4.25
C TYR A 10 14.55 -8.29 -3.98
N CYS A 11 14.81 -9.59 -4.19
CA CYS A 11 16.13 -10.19 -3.91
C CYS A 11 17.05 -10.30 -5.13
N LEU A 12 16.60 -9.85 -6.31
CA LEU A 12 17.30 -9.98 -7.60
C LEU A 12 17.62 -11.42 -8.01
N GLY A 13 17.02 -12.41 -7.34
CA GLY A 13 17.15 -13.83 -7.67
C GLY A 13 16.30 -14.21 -8.88
N LYS A 14 16.52 -15.43 -9.37
CA LYS A 14 15.80 -16.01 -10.51
C LYS A 14 14.30 -16.18 -10.22
N LEU A 15 13.49 -15.82 -11.21
CA LEU A 15 12.06 -16.19 -11.23
C LEU A 15 11.89 -17.58 -11.82
N GLY A 16 11.14 -18.42 -11.11
CA GLY A 16 10.76 -19.75 -11.56
C GLY A 16 9.36 -19.76 -12.19
N ALA A 17 8.73 -20.92 -12.17
CA ALA A 17 7.39 -21.13 -12.71
C ALA A 17 6.31 -20.27 -12.00
N PRO A 18 5.16 -20.03 -12.67
CA PRO A 18 4.00 -19.38 -12.05
C PRO A 18 3.58 -20.10 -10.76
N ARG A 19 3.52 -19.35 -9.65
CA ARG A 19 2.96 -19.81 -8.37
C ARG A 19 1.46 -19.63 -8.31
N VAL A 20 0.95 -18.61 -8.98
CA VAL A 20 -0.47 -18.32 -9.12
C VAL A 20 -0.75 -18.06 -10.59
N ARG A 21 -1.83 -18.66 -11.10
CA ARG A 21 -2.19 -18.59 -12.52
C ARG A 21 -3.59 -18.04 -12.73
N GLY A 22 -3.80 -17.41 -13.87
CA GLY A 22 -5.13 -17.00 -14.34
C GLY A 22 -5.83 -16.01 -13.43
N VAL A 23 -5.07 -15.11 -12.80
CA VAL A 23 -5.59 -14.01 -11.99
C VAL A 23 -6.27 -13.00 -12.90
N GLN A 24 -7.38 -12.43 -12.45
CA GLN A 24 -8.15 -11.43 -13.17
C GLN A 24 -8.29 -10.17 -12.32
N ASP A 25 -8.39 -9.02 -12.99
CA ASP A 25 -8.67 -7.76 -12.33
C ASP A 25 -10.05 -7.82 -11.66
N ARG A 26 -10.07 -7.73 -10.32
CA ARG A 26 -11.31 -7.73 -9.55
C ARG A 26 -12.21 -6.55 -9.87
N LEU A 27 -11.64 -5.41 -10.27
CA LEU A 27 -12.37 -4.20 -10.61
C LEU A 27 -12.82 -4.17 -12.08
N LYS A 28 -12.34 -5.11 -12.90
CA LYS A 28 -12.66 -5.21 -14.33
C LYS A 28 -12.36 -3.90 -15.10
N VAL A 29 -11.37 -3.14 -14.65
CA VAL A 29 -10.86 -1.97 -15.35
C VAL A 29 -10.06 -2.44 -16.57
N VAL A 30 -9.22 -3.46 -16.37
CA VAL A 30 -8.46 -4.09 -17.44
C VAL A 30 -8.93 -5.53 -17.61
N LEU A 31 -9.37 -5.87 -18.82
CA LEU A 31 -9.77 -7.24 -19.15
C LEU A 31 -8.53 -8.06 -19.54
N GLY A 32 -8.30 -9.17 -18.84
CA GLY A 32 -7.17 -10.03 -19.10
C GLY A 32 -7.01 -11.14 -18.07
N LYS A 33 -5.97 -11.94 -18.26
CA LYS A 33 -5.50 -12.93 -17.29
C LYS A 33 -4.00 -12.75 -17.09
N TRP A 34 -3.57 -12.79 -15.85
CA TRP A 34 -2.17 -12.67 -15.48
C TRP A 34 -1.75 -13.81 -14.58
N ASP A 35 -0.48 -14.15 -14.67
CA ASP A 35 0.17 -15.10 -13.79
C ASP A 35 1.13 -14.35 -12.85
N PHE A 36 1.45 -14.94 -11.72
CA PHE A 36 2.48 -14.46 -10.80
C PHE A 36 3.62 -15.48 -10.75
N LEU A 37 4.77 -15.12 -11.33
CA LEU A 37 6.00 -15.91 -11.28
C LEU A 37 6.60 -15.84 -9.88
N GLY A 38 6.99 -16.98 -9.31
CA GLY A 38 7.58 -17.02 -7.99
C GLY A 38 9.10 -16.99 -8.01
N CYS A 39 9.71 -16.20 -7.13
CA CYS A 39 11.14 -16.25 -6.91
C CYS A 39 11.54 -17.55 -6.21
N GLU A 40 12.58 -18.22 -6.75
CA GLU A 40 13.12 -19.46 -6.19
C GLU A 40 13.88 -19.24 -4.88
N ARG A 41 14.35 -18.01 -4.63
CA ARG A 41 15.16 -17.65 -3.45
C ARG A 41 14.31 -17.07 -2.31
N CYS A 42 13.62 -15.96 -2.55
CA CYS A 42 12.90 -15.24 -1.49
C CYS A 42 11.40 -15.51 -1.50
N ALA A 43 10.86 -16.34 -2.39
CA ALA A 43 9.42 -16.59 -2.47
C ALA A 43 8.51 -15.38 -2.82
N SER A 44 9.03 -14.16 -2.97
CA SER A 44 8.27 -13.04 -3.55
C SER A 44 7.78 -13.39 -4.95
N VAL A 45 6.71 -12.75 -5.39
CA VAL A 45 6.15 -12.97 -6.72
C VAL A 45 6.15 -11.69 -7.57
N ARG A 46 6.10 -11.87 -8.88
CA ARG A 46 6.03 -10.79 -9.86
C ARG A 46 5.05 -11.15 -10.97
N LEU A 47 4.30 -10.17 -11.44
CA LEU A 47 3.32 -10.31 -12.51
C LEU A 47 3.97 -10.74 -13.83
N SER A 48 3.25 -11.56 -14.58
CA SER A 48 3.56 -11.99 -15.95
C SER A 48 2.28 -11.98 -16.80
N PRO A 49 2.25 -11.28 -17.95
CA PRO A 49 3.33 -10.43 -18.47
C PRO A 49 3.65 -9.25 -17.53
N PHE A 50 4.91 -8.83 -17.54
CA PHE A 50 5.33 -7.64 -16.80
C PHE A 50 4.89 -6.39 -17.55
N PRO A 51 4.24 -5.42 -16.88
CA PRO A 51 3.68 -4.26 -17.57
C PRO A 51 4.76 -3.22 -17.94
N ASP A 52 4.49 -2.46 -19.00
CA ASP A 52 5.28 -1.26 -19.33
C ASP A 52 4.88 -0.08 -18.44
N ALA A 53 5.83 0.80 -18.14
CA ALA A 53 5.58 2.01 -17.32
C ALA A 53 4.46 2.89 -17.87
N LYS A 54 4.36 3.00 -19.19
CA LYS A 54 3.34 3.81 -19.89
C LYS A 54 1.90 3.30 -19.66
N ASP A 55 1.74 2.01 -19.36
CA ASP A 55 0.43 1.37 -19.23
C ASP A 55 -0.11 1.48 -17.79
N LEU A 56 0.77 1.66 -16.79
CA LEU A 56 0.37 1.70 -15.38
C LEU A 56 -0.76 2.70 -15.07
N PRO A 57 -0.76 3.95 -15.59
CA PRO A 57 -1.84 4.89 -15.32
C PRO A 57 -3.21 4.38 -15.79
N SER A 58 -3.24 3.62 -16.89
CA SER A 58 -4.49 3.08 -17.46
C SER A 58 -5.13 1.97 -16.61
N PHE A 59 -4.38 1.40 -15.66
CA PHE A 59 -4.87 0.31 -14.82
C PHE A 59 -5.73 0.80 -13.64
N TYR A 60 -5.71 2.10 -13.36
CA TYR A 60 -6.45 2.72 -12.25
C TYR A 60 -7.82 3.21 -12.72
N PRO A 61 -8.91 2.93 -11.99
CA PRO A 61 -10.19 3.58 -12.23
C PRO A 61 -10.14 5.05 -11.80
N GLU A 62 -11.02 5.88 -12.37
CA GLU A 62 -11.09 7.32 -12.03
C GLU A 62 -11.32 7.58 -10.52
N ALA A 63 -12.03 6.67 -9.84
CA ALA A 63 -12.26 6.71 -8.40
C ALA A 63 -11.71 5.44 -7.72
N TYR A 64 -10.40 5.42 -7.48
CA TYR A 64 -9.71 4.28 -6.85
C TYR A 64 -9.70 4.34 -5.31
N SER A 65 -9.52 5.54 -4.73
CA SER A 65 -9.47 5.76 -3.28
C SER A 65 -10.72 6.44 -2.74
N PHE A 66 -11.01 6.22 -1.46
CA PHE A 66 -12.05 6.96 -0.75
C PHE A 66 -11.65 8.44 -0.61
N ALA A 67 -12.51 9.32 -1.09
CA ALA A 67 -12.38 10.76 -0.95
C ALA A 67 -13.47 11.32 -0.03
N LEU A 68 -13.10 12.25 0.86
CA LEU A 68 -14.09 12.95 1.70
C LEU A 68 -14.99 13.84 0.84
N THR A 69 -14.43 14.48 -0.17
CA THR A 69 -15.12 15.37 -1.10
C THR A 69 -15.02 14.79 -2.51
N SER A 70 -16.06 14.98 -3.32
CA SER A 70 -16.02 14.63 -4.75
C SER A 70 -15.63 15.86 -5.58
N LYS A 71 -15.21 15.66 -6.83
CA LYS A 71 -14.96 16.76 -7.78
C LYS A 71 -16.12 17.76 -7.84
N ASP A 72 -17.36 17.27 -7.69
CA ASP A 72 -18.58 18.09 -7.82
C ASP A 72 -19.10 18.70 -6.50
N ASN A 73 -18.51 18.37 -5.34
CA ASN A 73 -19.02 18.85 -4.04
C ASN A 73 -17.88 19.14 -3.06
N GLU A 74 -17.70 20.41 -2.73
CA GLU A 74 -16.70 20.87 -1.75
C GLU A 74 -17.00 20.44 -0.32
N LYS A 75 -18.26 20.09 0.00
CA LYS A 75 -18.66 19.64 1.33
C LYS A 75 -19.00 18.14 1.33
N PRO A 76 -18.40 17.35 2.23
CA PRO A 76 -18.71 15.92 2.35
C PRO A 76 -20.16 15.74 2.79
N SER A 77 -20.88 14.79 2.16
CA SER A 77 -22.23 14.40 2.61
C SER A 77 -22.21 13.92 4.07
N LEU A 78 -23.32 14.05 4.80
CA LEU A 78 -23.41 13.55 6.18
C LEU A 78 -23.00 12.07 6.27
N ARG A 79 -23.43 11.25 5.31
CA ARG A 79 -23.05 9.84 5.21
C ARG A 79 -21.53 9.66 5.06
N THR A 80 -20.90 10.39 4.15
CA THR A 80 -19.44 10.34 3.92
C THR A 80 -18.67 10.78 5.17
N ARG A 81 -19.15 11.80 5.87
CA ARG A 81 -18.56 12.27 7.14
C ARG A 81 -18.65 11.21 8.23
N LEU A 82 -19.81 10.57 8.37
CA LEU A 82 -19.99 9.50 9.36
C LEU A 82 -19.13 8.27 9.01
N GLU A 83 -19.07 7.88 7.74
CA GLU A 83 -18.20 6.79 7.26
C GLU A 83 -16.73 7.08 7.56
N TYR A 84 -16.28 8.31 7.28
CA TYR A 84 -14.93 8.73 7.64
C TYR A 84 -14.69 8.66 9.15
N TYR A 85 -15.54 9.30 9.97
CA TYR A 85 -15.33 9.41 11.41
C TYR A 85 -15.33 8.05 12.12
N PHE A 86 -16.27 7.17 11.75
CA PHE A 86 -16.44 5.88 12.43
C PHE A 86 -15.50 4.79 11.94
N PHE A 87 -15.03 4.85 10.69
CA PHE A 87 -14.21 3.79 10.08
C PHE A 87 -12.82 4.30 9.69
N HIS A 88 -12.71 5.18 8.69
CA HIS A 88 -11.42 5.59 8.12
C HIS A 88 -10.54 6.30 9.14
N GLN A 89 -11.09 7.25 9.90
CA GLN A 89 -10.32 8.02 10.88
C GLN A 89 -9.71 7.10 11.94
N ARG A 90 -10.48 6.14 12.45
CA ARG A 90 -9.99 5.17 13.44
C ARG A 90 -8.90 4.27 12.86
N GLN A 91 -9.05 3.85 11.60
CA GLN A 91 -8.04 3.07 10.90
C GLN A 91 -6.74 3.86 10.74
N TYR A 92 -6.80 5.08 10.18
CA TYR A 92 -5.62 5.92 9.98
C TYR A 92 -4.95 6.28 11.30
N ARG A 93 -5.71 6.61 12.35
CA ARG A 93 -5.14 6.88 13.68
C ARG A 93 -4.41 5.66 14.25
N ARG A 94 -4.94 4.45 14.04
CA ARG A 94 -4.25 3.21 14.42
C ARG A 94 -2.96 3.02 13.64
N GLN A 95 -2.95 3.27 12.33
CA GLN A 95 -1.75 3.21 11.50
C GLN A 95 -0.69 4.21 11.99
N VAL A 96 -1.08 5.46 12.28
CA VAL A 96 -0.18 6.48 12.85
C VAL A 96 0.40 6.05 14.19
N ASN A 97 -0.41 5.46 15.07
CA ASN A 97 0.09 4.90 16.33
C ASN A 97 1.09 3.74 16.12
N LEU A 98 0.87 2.89 15.12
CA LEU A 98 1.81 1.82 14.76
C LEU A 98 3.11 2.40 14.20
N ILE A 99 3.04 3.45 13.37
CA ILE A 99 4.21 4.18 12.86
C ILE A 99 5.02 4.72 14.04
N LEU A 100 4.40 5.52 14.92
CA LEU A 100 5.03 6.10 16.10
C LEU A 100 5.69 5.04 16.99
N LYS A 101 4.96 3.95 17.29
CA LYS A 101 5.48 2.83 18.08
C LYS A 101 6.68 2.18 17.40
N GLY A 102 6.60 1.93 16.09
CA GLY A 102 7.65 1.25 15.33
C GLY A 102 8.93 2.08 15.19
N ILE A 103 8.82 3.40 15.11
CA ILE A 103 9.98 4.32 15.13
C ILE A 103 10.42 4.72 16.55
N GLY A 104 9.79 4.18 17.59
CA GLY A 104 10.15 4.43 18.99
C GLY A 104 9.84 5.85 19.49
N LYS A 105 8.79 6.50 18.98
CA LYS A 105 8.39 7.87 19.34
C LYS A 105 7.02 7.91 19.99
N ARG A 106 6.81 8.89 20.88
CA ARG A 106 5.52 9.14 21.55
C ARG A 106 4.59 10.02 20.69
N ASP A 107 5.17 10.99 20.01
CA ASP A 107 4.50 11.89 19.07
C ASP A 107 5.47 12.28 17.93
N GLY A 108 4.96 13.00 16.93
CA GLY A 108 5.70 13.42 15.75
C GLY A 108 6.40 14.78 15.87
N ARG A 109 6.40 15.42 17.04
CA ARG A 109 6.89 16.81 17.16
C ARG A 109 8.37 16.90 16.80
N GLY A 110 8.68 17.88 15.95
CA GLY A 110 10.02 18.09 15.43
C GLY A 110 10.48 17.05 14.41
N LEU A 111 9.57 16.18 13.92
CA LEU A 111 9.86 15.20 12.88
C LEU A 111 9.22 15.59 11.55
N LYS A 112 10.04 15.69 10.51
CA LYS A 112 9.62 15.90 9.12
C LYS A 112 9.24 14.57 8.48
N LEU A 113 8.01 14.49 7.99
CA LEU A 113 7.44 13.26 7.45
C LEU A 113 6.87 13.49 6.05
N LEU A 114 7.25 12.61 5.12
CA LEU A 114 6.65 12.50 3.79
C LEU A 114 5.72 11.28 3.73
N ASP A 115 4.46 11.49 3.34
CA ASP A 115 3.55 10.42 2.94
C ASP A 115 3.61 10.27 1.41
N PHE A 116 4.29 9.23 0.94
CA PHE A 116 4.46 8.94 -0.47
C PHE A 116 3.34 8.01 -0.95
N GLY A 117 2.62 8.39 -2.01
CA GLY A 117 1.33 7.78 -2.36
C GLY A 117 0.24 8.20 -1.36
N CYS A 118 0.17 9.49 -1.07
CA CYS A 118 -0.69 10.02 0.00
C CYS A 118 -2.19 9.94 -0.30
N GLY A 119 -2.60 9.70 -1.56
CA GLY A 119 -3.99 9.69 -1.98
C GLY A 119 -4.71 10.97 -1.52
N GLU A 120 -5.98 10.88 -1.17
CA GLU A 120 -6.79 12.04 -0.75
C GLU A 120 -6.36 12.73 0.57
N GLY A 121 -5.19 12.38 1.13
CA GLY A 121 -4.57 13.05 2.27
C GLY A 121 -5.18 12.72 3.62
N LEU A 122 -6.03 11.70 3.71
CA LEU A 122 -6.71 11.34 4.97
C LEU A 122 -5.73 10.86 6.05
N ARG A 123 -4.65 10.17 5.65
CA ARG A 123 -3.57 9.77 6.56
C ARG A 123 -2.71 10.97 6.98
N LEU A 124 -2.42 11.89 6.05
CA LEU A 124 -1.72 13.15 6.34
C LEU A 124 -2.41 13.95 7.46
N LEU A 125 -3.75 13.96 7.51
CA LEU A 125 -4.49 14.62 8.59
C LEU A 125 -4.21 14.00 9.95
N GLU A 126 -4.17 12.67 10.06
CA GLU A 126 -3.88 11.99 11.33
C GLU A 126 -2.39 12.10 11.70
N LEU A 127 -1.49 12.10 10.71
CA LEU A 127 -0.06 12.35 10.92
C LEU A 127 0.19 13.77 11.46
N ARG A 128 -0.45 14.79 10.85
CA ARG A 128 -0.41 16.16 11.36
C ARG A 128 -0.98 16.27 12.77
N ARG A 129 -2.11 15.59 13.06
CA ARG A 129 -2.71 15.53 14.42
C ARG A 129 -1.77 14.87 15.44
N ALA A 130 -0.93 13.94 15.01
CA ALA A 130 0.09 13.32 15.83
C ALA A 130 1.35 14.19 16.02
N GLY A 131 1.41 15.38 15.40
CA GLY A 131 2.45 16.38 15.62
C GLY A 131 3.58 16.39 14.59
N PHE A 132 3.51 15.57 13.53
CA PHE A 132 4.50 15.59 12.44
C PHE A 132 4.42 16.89 11.62
N ASP A 133 5.57 17.35 11.13
CA ASP A 133 5.66 18.31 10.03
C ASP A 133 5.50 17.53 8.71
N VAL A 134 4.31 17.61 8.11
CA VAL A 134 3.89 16.68 7.05
C VAL A 134 3.94 17.29 5.66
N ALA A 135 4.37 16.47 4.70
CA ALA A 135 4.18 16.70 3.27
C ALA A 135 3.63 15.43 2.60
N GLY A 136 2.89 15.61 1.51
CA GLY A 136 2.37 14.53 0.66
C GLY A 136 3.06 14.47 -0.70
N ALA A 137 3.15 13.28 -1.28
CA ALA A 137 3.45 13.10 -2.70
C ALA A 137 2.49 12.09 -3.32
N ASP A 138 2.02 12.37 -4.53
CA ASP A 138 1.19 11.46 -5.33
C ASP A 138 1.43 11.74 -6.83
N PHE A 139 1.19 10.76 -7.69
CA PHE A 139 1.40 10.92 -9.14
C PHE A 139 0.23 11.67 -9.80
N GLN A 140 -0.96 11.64 -9.17
CA GLN A 140 -2.16 12.30 -9.69
C GLN A 140 -2.19 13.78 -9.29
N SER A 141 -2.13 14.67 -10.29
CA SER A 141 -2.19 16.13 -10.07
C SER A 141 -3.47 16.56 -9.34
N SER A 142 -4.61 15.97 -9.70
CA SER A 142 -5.91 16.26 -9.07
C SER A 142 -5.92 15.99 -7.56
N VAL A 143 -5.26 14.92 -7.13
CA VAL A 143 -5.10 14.55 -5.73
C VAL A 143 -4.24 15.60 -5.00
N VAL A 144 -3.10 15.96 -5.58
CA VAL A 144 -2.17 16.96 -5.03
C VAL A 144 -2.85 18.33 -4.89
N GLU A 145 -3.58 18.76 -5.91
CA GLU A 145 -4.36 20.01 -5.89
C GLU A 145 -5.44 19.97 -4.82
N ASN A 146 -6.14 18.85 -4.66
CA ASN A 146 -7.15 18.69 -3.63
C ASN A 146 -6.54 18.80 -2.23
N ILE A 147 -5.39 18.15 -1.98
CA ILE A 147 -4.72 18.22 -0.67
C ILE A 147 -4.33 19.66 -0.31
N LYS A 148 -3.74 20.38 -1.27
CA LYS A 148 -3.35 21.79 -1.07
C LYS A 148 -4.56 22.64 -0.74
N ARG A 149 -5.63 22.54 -1.54
CA ARG A 149 -6.85 23.34 -1.37
C ARG A 149 -7.59 22.99 -0.08
N GLN A 150 -7.84 21.71 0.16
CA GLN A 150 -8.73 21.23 1.22
C GLN A 150 -8.05 21.16 2.58
N TRP A 151 -6.80 20.67 2.61
CA TRP A 151 -6.11 20.38 3.86
C TRP A 151 -5.04 21.42 4.23
N GLN A 152 -4.66 22.27 3.27
CA GLN A 152 -3.59 23.26 3.43
C GLN A 152 -2.29 22.56 3.88
N ILE A 153 -1.99 21.42 3.25
CA ILE A 153 -0.78 20.62 3.48
C ILE A 153 0.10 20.71 2.23
N PRO A 154 1.42 20.91 2.36
CA PRO A 154 2.34 20.81 1.23
C PRO A 154 2.21 19.46 0.53
N ALA A 155 1.97 19.48 -0.78
CA ALA A 155 1.86 18.27 -1.59
C ALA A 155 2.55 18.45 -2.94
N TYR A 156 3.12 17.38 -3.47
CA TYR A 156 3.93 17.40 -4.69
C TYR A 156 3.48 16.33 -5.67
N GLN A 157 3.34 16.70 -6.94
CA GLN A 157 3.10 15.72 -7.99
C GLN A 157 4.43 15.04 -8.33
N ALA A 158 4.61 13.81 -7.86
CA ALA A 158 5.87 13.11 -8.02
C ALA A 158 5.70 11.59 -7.94
N ASP A 159 6.56 10.90 -8.68
CA ASP A 159 6.83 9.47 -8.55
C ASP A 159 8.12 9.26 -7.76
N LEU A 160 8.45 8.01 -7.43
CA LEU A 160 9.67 7.66 -6.68
C LEU A 160 10.94 8.11 -7.41
N ASP A 161 10.87 8.19 -8.74
CA ASP A 161 11.99 8.64 -9.57
C ASP A 161 12.14 10.16 -9.58
N THR A 162 11.08 10.95 -9.30
CA THR A 162 11.11 12.42 -9.39
C THR A 162 11.01 13.12 -8.04
N ILE A 163 10.66 12.41 -6.97
CA ILE A 163 10.48 12.98 -5.62
C ILE A 163 11.71 13.73 -5.09
N HIS A 164 12.91 13.34 -5.53
CA HIS A 164 14.17 13.99 -5.17
C HIS A 164 14.28 15.44 -5.65
N GLN A 165 13.40 15.90 -6.55
CA GLN A 165 13.35 17.28 -7.03
C GLN A 165 12.66 18.21 -6.02
N HIS A 166 11.87 17.67 -5.09
CA HIS A 166 11.10 18.44 -4.12
C HIS A 166 11.71 18.47 -2.71
N PHE A 167 12.62 17.54 -2.43
CA PHE A 167 13.23 17.40 -1.11
C PHE A 167 14.75 17.31 -1.24
N ALA A 168 15.45 18.06 -0.40
CA ALA A 168 16.91 17.93 -0.32
C ALA A 168 17.29 16.51 0.18
N PRO A 169 18.44 15.97 -0.24
CA PRO A 169 18.99 14.76 0.37
C PRO A 169 19.11 14.92 1.89
N ALA A 170 18.92 13.83 2.63
CA ALA A 170 19.04 13.79 4.09
C ALA A 170 18.21 14.85 4.85
N SER A 171 17.02 15.19 4.37
CA SER A 171 16.16 16.22 4.93
C SER A 171 14.89 15.72 5.64
N LEU A 172 14.56 14.43 5.49
CA LEU A 172 13.36 13.81 6.05
C LEU A 172 13.70 12.86 7.19
N ASP A 173 12.84 12.85 8.22
CA ASP A 173 13.01 11.97 9.37
C ASP A 173 12.26 10.66 9.19
N VAL A 174 11.11 10.74 8.52
CA VAL A 174 10.25 9.59 8.24
C VAL A 174 9.69 9.70 6.82
N ILE A 175 9.68 8.59 6.10
CA ILE A 175 8.91 8.43 4.87
C ILE A 175 7.94 7.28 5.11
N VAL A 176 6.66 7.48 4.84
CA VAL A 176 5.66 6.40 4.86
C VAL A 176 5.19 6.13 3.44
N ALA A 177 5.02 4.85 3.09
CA ALA A 177 4.53 4.41 1.79
C ALA A 177 3.56 3.24 2.00
N TYR A 178 2.26 3.55 2.03
CA TYR A 178 1.19 2.57 2.25
C TYR A 178 0.56 2.21 0.92
N HIS A 179 0.62 0.93 0.53
CA HIS A 179 0.10 0.42 -0.73
C HIS A 179 0.69 1.10 -1.96
N VAL A 180 2.02 1.15 -2.01
CA VAL A 180 2.78 1.78 -3.11
C VAL A 180 3.76 0.80 -3.73
N MET A 181 4.59 0.14 -2.91
CA MET A 181 5.72 -0.64 -3.40
C MET A 181 5.29 -1.85 -4.24
N GLU A 182 4.08 -2.37 -4.05
CA GLU A 182 3.50 -3.43 -4.88
C GLU A 182 3.18 -2.99 -6.32
N HIS A 183 3.08 -1.67 -6.56
CA HIS A 183 2.79 -1.07 -7.87
C HIS A 183 4.05 -0.64 -8.64
N VAL A 184 5.20 -0.61 -7.97
CA VAL A 184 6.45 -0.04 -8.51
C VAL A 184 7.18 -1.05 -9.39
N LEU A 185 7.68 -0.59 -10.54
CA LEU A 185 8.43 -1.42 -11.49
C LEU A 185 9.90 -1.63 -11.08
N ASP A 186 10.51 -0.63 -10.43
CA ASP A 186 11.86 -0.70 -9.87
C ASP A 186 11.85 -0.48 -8.34
N VAL A 187 11.66 -1.56 -7.59
CA VAL A 187 11.65 -1.54 -6.12
C VAL A 187 13.00 -1.07 -5.55
N HIS A 188 14.13 -1.40 -6.19
CA HIS A 188 15.46 -1.01 -5.69
C HIS A 188 15.71 0.48 -5.88
N GLY A 189 15.35 1.01 -7.06
CA GLY A 189 15.38 2.45 -7.34
C GLY A 189 14.54 3.23 -6.34
N ALA A 190 13.31 2.77 -6.10
CA ALA A 190 12.40 3.36 -5.11
C ALA A 190 12.99 3.38 -3.69
N LEU A 191 13.47 2.23 -3.20
CA LEU A 191 14.07 2.13 -1.87
C LEU A 191 15.31 3.02 -1.74
N LYS A 192 16.15 3.11 -2.77
CA LYS A 192 17.33 4.00 -2.79
C LYS A 192 16.94 5.47 -2.82
N SER A 193 15.90 5.83 -3.56
CA SER A 193 15.36 7.20 -3.60
C SER A 193 14.90 7.64 -2.21
N CYS A 194 14.09 6.81 -1.54
CA CYS A 194 13.67 7.05 -0.16
C CYS A 194 14.88 7.12 0.80
N GLN A 195 15.83 6.19 0.69
CA GLN A 195 17.04 6.20 1.52
C GLN A 195 17.79 7.53 1.37
N LYS A 196 17.97 8.03 0.15
CA LYS A 196 18.72 9.27 -0.12
C LYS A 196 18.08 10.48 0.56
N LEU A 197 16.76 10.56 0.59
CA LEU A 197 16.02 11.66 1.21
C LEU A 197 15.99 11.60 2.74
N LEU A 198 16.06 10.40 3.31
CA LEU A 198 16.10 10.23 4.77
C LEU A 198 17.42 10.74 5.36
N ARG A 199 17.34 11.44 6.49
CA ARG A 199 18.51 11.73 7.32
C ARG A 199 19.11 10.44 7.90
N PRO A 200 20.38 10.43 8.34
CA PRO A 200 20.90 9.33 9.13
C PRO A 200 20.02 9.05 10.37
N GLY A 201 19.71 7.78 10.63
CA GLY A 201 18.73 7.37 11.66
C GLY A 201 17.25 7.65 11.30
N GLY A 202 16.96 8.08 10.07
CA GLY A 202 15.60 8.25 9.55
C GLY A 202 14.96 6.91 9.16
N TRP A 203 13.63 6.89 9.10
CA TRP A 203 12.84 5.67 8.89
C TRP A 203 12.04 5.70 7.59
N LEU A 204 12.13 4.65 6.79
CA LEU A 204 11.15 4.32 5.77
C LEU A 204 10.16 3.30 6.36
N VAL A 205 8.87 3.57 6.26
CA VAL A 205 7.80 2.68 6.74
C VAL A 205 6.91 2.31 5.57
N VAL A 206 6.97 1.05 5.15
CA VAL A 206 6.21 0.55 4.00
C VAL A 206 5.12 -0.40 4.47
N ALA A 207 3.86 -0.14 4.16
CA ALA A 207 2.77 -1.08 4.41
C ALA A 207 2.27 -1.68 3.11
N LEU A 208 2.26 -3.02 3.01
CA LEU A 208 1.93 -3.74 1.78
C LEU A 208 1.52 -5.20 2.05
N PRO A 209 0.76 -5.83 1.14
CA PRO A 209 0.43 -7.24 1.25
C PRO A 209 1.69 -8.11 1.12
N LEU A 210 1.72 -9.21 1.87
CA LEU A 210 2.84 -10.15 1.87
C LEU A 210 2.38 -11.52 1.34
N CYS A 211 2.98 -11.99 0.26
CA CYS A 211 2.51 -13.19 -0.46
C CYS A 211 2.89 -14.51 0.23
N ASP A 212 3.73 -14.47 1.26
CA ASP A 212 4.07 -15.60 2.12
C ASP A 212 3.13 -15.73 3.33
N GLY A 213 2.13 -14.85 3.45
CA GLY A 213 1.00 -15.00 4.35
C GLY A 213 0.08 -16.16 3.95
N GLN A 214 -0.68 -16.66 4.92
CA GLN A 214 -1.51 -17.85 4.74
C GLN A 214 -2.74 -17.57 3.87
N GLN A 215 -3.24 -16.32 3.84
CA GLN A 215 -4.36 -15.95 2.98
C GLN A 215 -4.03 -16.11 1.49
N ALA A 216 -2.80 -15.78 1.08
CA ALA A 216 -2.33 -16.02 -0.30
C ALA A 216 -2.42 -17.51 -0.67
N ARG A 217 -2.18 -18.41 0.29
CA ARG A 217 -2.25 -19.87 0.09
C ARG A 217 -3.69 -20.39 0.02
N TRP A 218 -4.60 -19.90 0.86
CA TRP A 218 -5.99 -20.35 0.83
C TRP A 218 -6.74 -19.82 -0.39
N PHE A 219 -6.60 -18.52 -0.66
CA PHE A 219 -7.38 -17.85 -1.70
C PHE A 219 -6.76 -18.00 -3.09
N LYS A 220 -5.45 -18.29 -3.20
CA LYS A 220 -4.75 -18.47 -4.48
C LYS A 220 -5.09 -17.31 -5.42
N SER A 221 -5.50 -17.57 -6.65
CA SER A 221 -5.84 -16.53 -7.66
C SER A 221 -7.01 -15.61 -7.29
N ARG A 222 -7.70 -15.86 -6.17
CA ARG A 222 -8.79 -15.02 -5.65
C ARG A 222 -8.37 -14.11 -4.50
N TRP A 223 -7.13 -14.20 -4.03
CA TRP A 223 -6.67 -13.34 -2.95
C TRP A 223 -6.69 -11.89 -3.43
N VAL A 224 -7.24 -10.98 -2.62
CA VAL A 224 -7.46 -9.58 -3.04
C VAL A 224 -6.17 -8.92 -3.55
N ALA A 225 -5.03 -9.19 -2.91
CA ALA A 225 -3.76 -8.63 -3.33
C ALA A 225 -3.28 -9.16 -4.70
N PHE A 226 -3.61 -10.40 -5.09
CA PHE A 226 -3.33 -10.85 -6.46
C PHE A 226 -4.32 -10.25 -7.46
N THR A 227 -5.61 -10.20 -7.11
CA THR A 227 -6.68 -9.72 -8.00
C THR A 227 -6.69 -8.21 -8.23
N GLU A 228 -5.77 -7.47 -7.61
CA GLU A 228 -5.38 -6.12 -8.02
C GLU A 228 -4.50 -6.10 -9.28
N ALA A 229 -4.14 -7.25 -9.87
CA ALA A 229 -3.53 -7.30 -11.18
C ALA A 229 -4.40 -6.56 -12.24
N PRO A 230 -3.78 -5.83 -13.19
CA PRO A 230 -2.34 -5.67 -13.38
C PRO A 230 -1.69 -4.54 -12.57
N ARG A 231 -2.42 -3.87 -11.66
CA ARG A 231 -1.89 -2.78 -10.83
C ARG A 231 -0.86 -3.27 -9.81
N HIS A 232 -1.09 -4.42 -9.18
CA HIS A 232 -0.09 -5.07 -8.32
C HIS A 232 0.91 -5.81 -9.20
N VAL A 233 2.00 -5.13 -9.53
CA VAL A 233 3.06 -5.62 -10.42
C VAL A 233 3.96 -6.63 -9.71
N SER A 234 4.10 -6.52 -8.39
CA SER A 234 4.82 -7.50 -7.58
C SER A 234 4.29 -7.54 -6.16
N LEU A 235 4.45 -8.69 -5.50
CA LEU A 235 4.11 -8.85 -4.10
C LEU A 235 5.29 -9.49 -3.37
N PRO A 236 5.81 -8.86 -2.32
CA PRO A 236 6.93 -9.42 -1.61
C PRO A 236 6.52 -10.55 -0.68
N SER A 237 7.47 -11.43 -0.38
CA SER A 237 7.49 -12.11 0.91
C SER A 237 8.19 -11.23 1.96
N GLN A 238 8.09 -11.62 3.24
CA GLN A 238 8.89 -10.99 4.30
C GLN A 238 10.39 -11.03 3.98
N SER A 239 10.90 -12.19 3.58
CA SER A 239 12.31 -12.36 3.22
C SER A 239 12.75 -11.51 2.02
N GLY A 240 11.83 -11.27 1.07
CA GLY A 240 12.05 -10.39 -0.07
C GLY A 240 12.25 -8.95 0.37
N MET A 241 11.37 -8.41 1.21
CA MET A 241 11.51 -7.04 1.73
C MET A 241 12.77 -6.87 2.57
N LEU A 242 13.11 -7.88 3.40
CA LEU A 242 14.36 -7.88 4.16
C LEU A 242 15.58 -7.85 3.25
N ALA A 243 15.58 -8.65 2.18
CA ALA A 243 16.68 -8.68 1.22
C ALA A 243 16.83 -7.35 0.46
N ALA A 244 15.71 -6.82 -0.06
CA ALA A 244 15.68 -5.56 -0.80
C ALA A 244 16.16 -4.38 0.06
N GLY A 245 15.65 -4.29 1.30
CA GLY A 245 16.07 -3.25 2.24
C GLY A 245 17.57 -3.30 2.55
N LYS A 246 18.12 -4.50 2.83
CA LYS A 246 19.55 -4.67 3.09
C LYS A 246 20.41 -4.24 1.90
N SER A 247 20.05 -4.68 0.69
CA SER A 247 20.78 -4.29 -0.53
C SER A 247 20.71 -2.80 -0.85
N CYS A 248 19.68 -2.11 -0.35
CA CYS A 248 19.52 -0.66 -0.51
C CYS A 248 20.13 0.16 0.64
N GLY A 249 20.87 -0.48 1.56
CA GLY A 249 21.63 0.20 2.61
C GLY A 249 20.85 0.52 3.89
N PHE A 250 19.70 -0.13 4.10
CA PHE A 250 19.01 -0.08 5.39
C PHE A 250 19.60 -1.12 6.35
N GLN A 251 19.77 -0.76 7.62
CA GLN A 251 20.44 -1.62 8.61
C GLN A 251 19.45 -2.36 9.51
N ARG A 252 18.56 -1.61 10.18
CA ARG A 252 17.51 -2.18 11.01
C ARG A 252 16.24 -2.33 10.20
N ILE A 253 15.87 -3.58 9.92
CA ILE A 253 14.66 -3.91 9.18
C ILE A 253 13.81 -4.84 10.01
N GLN A 254 12.58 -4.42 10.30
CA GLN A 254 11.59 -5.24 10.98
C GLN A 254 10.32 -5.31 10.15
N VAL A 255 9.72 -6.48 10.10
CA VAL A 255 8.37 -6.67 9.58
C VAL A 255 7.45 -6.91 10.76
N VAL A 256 6.38 -6.13 10.86
CA VAL A 256 5.33 -6.32 11.85
C VAL A 256 3.99 -6.46 11.13
N PRO A 257 3.01 -7.18 11.70
CA PRO A 257 1.67 -7.20 11.14
C PRO A 257 1.06 -5.80 11.14
N ASP A 258 0.24 -5.49 10.12
CA ASP A 258 -0.78 -4.44 10.27
C ASP A 258 -1.82 -4.89 11.34
N SER A 259 -2.77 -4.03 11.64
CA SER A 259 -3.91 -4.33 12.50
C SER A 259 -4.61 -5.64 12.09
N THR A 260 -5.04 -6.41 13.08
CA THR A 260 -5.82 -7.65 12.89
C THR A 260 -7.03 -7.43 11.97
N PHE A 261 -7.72 -6.29 12.11
CA PHE A 261 -8.85 -5.95 11.24
C PHE A 261 -8.42 -5.59 9.81
N GLY A 262 -7.26 -4.98 9.61
CA GLY A 262 -6.68 -4.74 8.29
C GLY A 262 -6.36 -6.06 7.58
N CYS A 263 -5.70 -6.99 8.27
CA CYS A 263 -5.45 -8.34 7.75
C CYS A 263 -6.76 -9.10 7.47
N ALA A 264 -7.76 -9.00 8.35
CA ALA A 264 -9.04 -9.67 8.17
C ALA A 264 -9.87 -9.07 7.03
N ALA A 265 -9.71 -7.77 6.75
CA ALA A 265 -10.37 -7.12 5.62
C ALA A 265 -9.91 -7.73 4.29
N LEU A 266 -8.67 -8.18 4.18
CA LEU A 266 -8.19 -8.89 2.98
C LEU A 266 -8.96 -10.20 2.73
N VAL A 267 -9.34 -10.92 3.79
CA VAL A 267 -10.20 -12.12 3.71
C VAL A 267 -11.58 -11.74 3.17
N GLY A 268 -12.18 -10.69 3.74
CA GLY A 268 -13.48 -10.16 3.30
C GLY A 268 -13.48 -9.79 1.82
N LEU A 269 -12.46 -9.06 1.37
CA LEU A 269 -12.34 -8.63 -0.02
C LEU A 269 -11.96 -9.76 -0.99
N SER A 270 -11.29 -10.82 -0.53
CA SER A 270 -10.99 -12.00 -1.35
C SER A 270 -12.24 -12.83 -1.66
N LEU A 271 -13.23 -12.82 -0.74
CA LEU A 271 -14.53 -13.45 -0.97
C LEU A 271 -15.52 -12.51 -1.68
N PHE A 272 -15.48 -11.21 -1.36
CA PHE A 272 -16.38 -10.18 -1.87
C PHE A 272 -15.57 -9.02 -2.48
N PRO A 273 -15.05 -9.19 -3.70
CA PRO A 273 -14.15 -8.22 -4.35
C PRO A 273 -14.76 -6.83 -4.54
N ASP A 274 -16.09 -6.73 -4.67
CA ASP A 274 -16.79 -5.45 -4.81
C ASP A 274 -16.98 -4.72 -3.46
N GLY A 275 -16.55 -5.31 -2.34
CA GLY A 275 -16.77 -4.78 -1.00
C GLY A 275 -16.00 -3.49 -0.68
N SER A 276 -14.98 -3.13 -1.48
CA SER A 276 -14.14 -1.95 -1.22
C SER A 276 -14.52 -0.71 -2.03
N VAL A 277 -15.32 -0.82 -3.10
CA VAL A 277 -15.58 0.32 -3.99
C VAL A 277 -17.07 0.54 -4.18
N THR A 278 -17.52 1.76 -3.95
CA THR A 278 -18.94 2.16 -4.08
C THR A 278 -19.37 2.45 -5.51
N GLY A 279 -18.47 2.40 -6.48
CA GLY A 279 -18.69 2.94 -7.83
C GLY A 279 -18.07 2.17 -9.00
N VAL A 280 -17.60 0.93 -8.81
CA VAL A 280 -17.00 0.19 -9.93
C VAL A 280 -18.08 -0.51 -10.77
N ALA A 281 -18.16 -0.06 -12.03
CA ALA A 281 -18.79 -0.66 -13.21
C ALA A 281 -20.13 -1.40 -13.04
N GLY A 282 -21.23 -0.70 -13.33
CA GLY A 282 -22.44 -1.30 -13.94
C GLY A 282 -23.36 -2.16 -13.05
N ARG A 283 -23.04 -2.38 -11.77
CA ARG A 283 -23.92 -3.13 -10.85
C ARG A 283 -24.94 -2.22 -10.14
N ARG A 284 -26.17 -2.72 -9.97
CA ARG A 284 -27.23 -2.01 -9.23
C ARG A 284 -26.76 -1.74 -7.79
N ARG A 285 -27.03 -0.53 -7.29
CA ARG A 285 -26.62 -0.04 -5.94
C ARG A 285 -26.91 -1.03 -4.80
N PHE A 286 -27.99 -1.80 -4.89
CA PHE A 286 -28.35 -2.82 -3.91
C PHE A 286 -27.30 -3.94 -3.77
N PHE A 287 -26.82 -4.49 -4.90
CA PHE A 287 -25.81 -5.56 -4.88
C PHE A 287 -24.48 -5.06 -4.35
N ALA A 288 -24.10 -3.82 -4.66
CA ALA A 288 -22.91 -3.21 -4.09
C ALA A 288 -23.01 -3.11 -2.56
N LEU A 289 -24.15 -2.64 -2.03
CA LEU A 289 -24.36 -2.57 -0.59
C LEU A 289 -24.32 -3.95 0.09
N ALA A 290 -24.99 -4.94 -0.50
CA ALA A 290 -24.98 -6.31 0.01
C ALA A 290 -23.56 -6.90 0.07
N SER A 291 -22.77 -6.74 -1.00
CA SER A 291 -21.36 -7.17 -1.04
C SER A 291 -20.52 -6.48 0.03
N ARG A 292 -20.73 -5.17 0.29
CA ARG A 292 -20.03 -4.43 1.35
C ARG A 292 -20.37 -4.97 2.74
N LEU A 293 -21.65 -5.21 3.02
CA LEU A 293 -22.10 -5.78 4.29
C LEU A 293 -21.55 -7.20 4.49
N ALA A 294 -21.56 -8.02 3.44
CA ALA A 294 -21.00 -9.37 3.48
C ALA A 294 -19.48 -9.35 3.71
N ALA A 295 -18.74 -8.47 3.01
CA ALA A 295 -17.31 -8.27 3.23
C ALA A 295 -17.00 -7.85 4.67
N ALA A 296 -17.80 -6.93 5.22
CA ALA A 296 -17.66 -6.48 6.61
C ALA A 296 -17.95 -7.60 7.62
N ALA A 297 -19.00 -8.39 7.40
CA ALA A 297 -19.33 -9.54 8.25
C ALA A 297 -18.21 -10.59 8.24
N VAL A 298 -17.69 -10.94 7.05
CA VAL A 298 -16.54 -11.85 6.92
C VAL A 298 -15.31 -11.28 7.60
N THR A 299 -15.06 -9.98 7.49
CA THR A 299 -13.92 -9.33 8.16
C THR A 299 -13.99 -9.53 9.68
N LEU A 300 -15.18 -9.39 10.28
CA LEU A 300 -15.36 -9.65 11.71
C LEU A 300 -15.12 -11.11 12.07
N LEU A 301 -15.67 -12.05 11.28
CA LEU A 301 -15.52 -13.49 11.50
C LEU A 301 -14.08 -13.98 11.29
N ALA A 302 -13.33 -13.34 10.39
CA ALA A 302 -11.94 -13.67 10.09
C ALA A 302 -10.92 -13.03 11.05
N ALA A 303 -11.35 -12.13 11.94
CA ALA A 303 -10.47 -11.44 12.87
C ALA A 303 -9.70 -12.37 13.83
N PRO A 304 -10.31 -13.40 14.47
CA PRO A 304 -9.57 -14.34 15.33
C PRO A 304 -8.49 -15.09 14.56
N TRP A 305 -8.80 -15.48 13.32
CA TRP A 305 -7.84 -16.18 12.48
C TRP A 305 -6.71 -15.27 12.00
N SER A 306 -7.03 -14.03 11.63
CA SER A 306 -6.01 -13.04 11.26
C SER A 306 -5.13 -12.66 12.45
N TRP A 307 -5.67 -12.70 13.68
CA TRP A 307 -4.88 -12.54 14.89
C TRP A 307 -3.87 -13.69 15.08
N LEU A 308 -4.29 -14.93 14.87
CA LEU A 308 -3.40 -16.10 14.91
C LEU A 308 -2.30 -16.00 13.85
N GLU A 309 -2.66 -15.63 12.61
CA GLU A 309 -1.72 -15.42 11.51
C GLU A 309 -0.66 -14.35 11.88
N ASN A 310 -1.11 -13.23 12.44
CA ASN A 310 -0.25 -12.11 12.80
C ASN A 310 0.68 -12.40 13.98
N HIS A 311 0.19 -13.07 15.03
CA HIS A 311 0.90 -13.17 16.31
C HIS A 311 1.45 -14.55 16.62
N ALA A 312 0.70 -15.62 16.31
CA ALA A 312 1.14 -16.99 16.58
C ALA A 312 2.03 -17.51 15.45
N LEU A 313 1.60 -17.34 14.19
CA LEU A 313 2.33 -17.83 13.01
C LEU A 313 3.42 -16.86 12.53
N LYS A 314 3.35 -15.59 12.92
CA LYS A 314 4.26 -14.51 12.48
C LYS A 314 4.37 -14.43 10.94
N SER A 315 3.25 -14.68 10.26
CA SER A 315 3.16 -14.73 8.81
C SER A 315 2.04 -13.81 8.31
N PRO A 316 2.08 -12.51 8.61
CA PRO A 316 0.97 -11.62 8.30
C PRO A 316 0.75 -11.51 6.79
N SER A 317 -0.50 -11.56 6.36
CA SER A 317 -0.88 -11.31 4.96
C SER A 317 -0.86 -9.82 4.58
N LEU A 318 -0.85 -8.93 5.57
CA LEU A 318 -0.62 -7.49 5.43
C LEU A 318 0.42 -7.06 6.45
N GLY A 319 1.57 -6.57 5.99
CA GLY A 319 2.69 -6.21 6.86
C GLY A 319 3.07 -4.75 6.75
N ILE A 320 3.68 -4.25 7.82
CA ILE A 320 4.37 -2.97 7.88
C ILE A 320 5.87 -3.26 8.05
N VAL A 321 6.66 -2.86 7.08
CA VAL A 321 8.11 -2.99 7.06
C VAL A 321 8.71 -1.66 7.47
N PHE A 322 9.42 -1.66 8.59
CA PHE A 322 10.20 -0.50 9.03
C PHE A 322 11.65 -0.70 8.63
N LEU A 323 12.22 0.26 7.93
CA LEU A 323 13.60 0.27 7.46
C LEU A 323 14.31 1.53 7.97
N GLU A 324 15.31 1.35 8.83
CA GLU A 324 16.12 2.46 9.35
C GLU A 324 17.35 2.68 8.49
N LYS A 325 17.58 3.93 8.10
CA LYS A 325 18.82 4.36 7.46
C LYS A 325 19.92 4.43 8.52
N SER A 326 21.10 3.93 8.17
CA SER A 326 22.29 4.01 9.04
C SER A 326 22.54 5.44 9.54
N SER A 327 22.96 5.56 10.80
CA SER A 327 23.47 6.81 11.38
C SER A 327 24.74 7.29 10.69
#